data_AF-A0A7N5JII1-F1
#
_entry.id   AF-A0A7N5JII1-F1
#
_cell.length_a   1.000
_cell.length_b   1.000
_cell.length_c   1.000
_cell.angle_alpha   90.00
_cell.angle_beta   90.00
_cell.angle_gamma   90.00
#
_symmetry.space_group_name_H-M   'P 1'
#
loop_
_entity.id
_entity.type
_entity.pdbx_description
1 polymer ?
#
loop_
_entity_poly.entity_id
_entity_poly.type
_entity_poly.pdbx_seq_one_letter_code
_entity_poly.pdbx_strand_id
1 'polypeptide(L)'
;MYHPSSTPPIGTYWVDPNLGCSSDTIEVSCNFTHGGQTCLKPITASKVEFAVSRVQMNFLHLLSSEVTQHITIHCLNMTVWQEGTGQTLAKRAVRFRAWNGQIFEAGGQFRPEVSMDGCKVTPGAPHRPLMHGQVEKMCFIIK
;
A
#
# COMPACT_ATOMS: atom_id res chain seq x y z
N MET A 1 -13.95 39.53 0.94
CA MET A 1 -13.24 39.13 -0.29
C MET A 1 -12.86 37.66 -0.12
N TYR A 2 -13.69 36.74 -0.60
CA TYR A 2 -13.38 35.31 -0.60
C TYR A 2 -12.53 35.06 -1.85
N HIS A 3 -11.29 34.58 -1.69
CA HIS A 3 -10.46 34.18 -2.83
C HIS A 3 -10.84 32.76 -3.26
N PRO A 4 -11.46 32.57 -4.44
CA PRO A 4 -11.91 31.26 -4.89
C PRO A 4 -10.82 30.63 -5.77
N SER A 5 -9.67 30.22 -5.20
CA SER A 5 -8.66 29.47 -5.98
C SER A 5 -7.46 28.88 -5.21
N SER A 6 -7.46 28.77 -3.88
CA SER A 6 -6.37 28.04 -3.21
C SER A 6 -6.77 26.60 -2.95
N THR A 7 -6.16 25.67 -3.69
CA THR A 7 -6.13 24.26 -3.27
C THR A 7 -5.48 24.20 -1.89
N PRO A 8 -6.03 23.43 -0.94
CA PRO A 8 -5.39 23.26 0.35
C PRO A 8 -3.97 22.69 0.18
N PRO A 9 -3.02 23.03 1.06
CA PRO A 9 -1.65 22.55 0.95
C PRO A 9 -1.59 21.02 1.09
N ILE A 10 -0.63 20.39 0.43
CA ILE A 10 -0.34 18.97 0.67
C ILE A 10 0.17 18.84 2.11
N GLY A 11 -0.38 17.89 2.88
CA GLY A 11 -0.06 17.82 4.30
C GLY A 11 -0.76 16.71 5.07
N THR A 12 -0.62 16.77 6.39
CA THR A 12 -1.29 15.87 7.34
C THR A 12 -2.59 16.52 7.81
N TYR A 13 -3.67 15.74 7.83
CA TYR A 13 -5.02 16.18 8.19
C TYR A 13 -5.72 15.15 9.06
N TRP A 14 -6.71 15.59 9.83
CA TRP A 14 -7.65 14.72 10.52
C TRP A 14 -8.93 14.63 9.70
N VAL A 15 -9.38 13.41 9.38
CA VAL A 15 -10.60 13.16 8.63
C VAL A 15 -11.53 12.26 9.42
N ASP A 16 -12.84 12.45 9.21
CA ASP A 16 -13.89 11.60 9.78
C ASP A 16 -14.71 10.93 8.66
N PRO A 17 -14.27 9.78 8.14
CA PRO A 17 -15.00 9.07 7.08
C PRO A 17 -16.41 8.62 7.46
N ASN A 18 -16.65 8.28 8.73
CA ASN A 18 -17.94 7.76 9.19
C ASN A 18 -18.96 8.85 9.59
N LEU A 19 -18.51 10.12 9.68
CA LEU A 19 -19.30 11.30 10.05
C LEU A 19 -20.00 11.18 11.42
N GLY A 20 -19.50 10.30 12.27
CA GLY A 20 -20.08 9.96 13.57
C GLY A 20 -19.53 10.85 14.68
N CYS A 21 -19.03 10.20 15.74
CA CYS A 21 -18.42 10.92 16.86
C CYS A 21 -16.99 11.32 16.48
N SER A 22 -16.73 12.63 16.38
CA SER A 22 -15.43 13.17 15.93
C SER A 22 -14.21 12.74 16.76
N SER A 23 -14.41 12.13 17.94
CA SER A 23 -13.34 11.56 18.76
C SER A 23 -12.61 10.38 18.11
N ASP A 24 -13.19 9.73 17.09
CA ASP A 24 -12.57 8.61 16.37
C ASP A 24 -12.01 8.99 14.98
N THR A 25 -11.80 10.29 14.76
CA THR A 25 -11.11 10.82 13.58
C THR A 25 -9.75 10.18 13.38
N ILE A 26 -9.32 10.12 12.12
CA ILE A 26 -8.06 9.48 11.73
C ILE A 26 -7.10 10.49 11.12
N GLU A 27 -5.82 10.36 11.45
CA GLU A 27 -4.75 11.14 10.83
C GLU A 27 -4.38 10.55 9.46
N VAL A 28 -4.38 11.40 8.43
CA VAL A 28 -4.10 11.03 7.04
C VAL A 28 -3.16 12.03 6.39
N SER A 29 -2.45 11.59 5.35
CA SER A 29 -1.70 12.46 4.45
C SER A 29 -2.55 12.78 3.23
N CYS A 30 -2.95 14.03 3.04
CA CYS A 30 -3.73 14.44 1.89
C CYS A 30 -2.87 15.15 0.85
N ASN A 31 -3.04 14.77 -0.41
CA ASN A 31 -2.52 15.47 -1.57
C ASN A 31 -3.70 15.91 -2.45
N PHE A 32 -4.00 17.20 -2.51
CA PHE A 32 -5.16 17.75 -3.24
C PHE A 32 -4.89 18.00 -4.74
N THR A 33 -3.74 17.58 -5.25
CA THR A 33 -3.45 17.62 -6.69
C THR A 33 -4.16 16.47 -7.43
N HIS A 34 -4.42 16.66 -8.73
CA HIS A 34 -4.91 15.60 -9.65
C HIS A 34 -6.04 14.70 -9.12
N GLY A 35 -7.10 15.29 -8.55
CA GLY A 35 -8.29 14.55 -8.09
C GLY A 35 -8.30 14.20 -6.60
N GLY A 36 -7.22 14.49 -5.88
CA GLY A 36 -7.17 14.28 -4.44
C GLY A 36 -6.77 12.86 -4.06
N GLN A 37 -5.83 12.74 -3.13
CA GLN A 37 -5.36 11.47 -2.60
C GLN A 37 -5.32 11.56 -1.07
N THR A 38 -5.94 10.59 -0.40
CA THR A 38 -5.94 10.45 1.05
C THR A 38 -5.16 9.20 1.42
N CYS A 39 -4.04 9.34 2.14
CA CYS A 39 -3.14 8.21 2.43
C CYS A 39 -3.00 7.92 3.92
N LEU A 40 -3.17 6.66 4.28
CA LEU A 40 -2.87 6.11 5.61
C LEU A 40 -1.39 5.74 5.70
N LYS A 41 -0.75 6.11 6.82
CA LYS A 41 0.61 5.66 7.14
C LYS A 41 0.55 4.42 8.04
N PRO A 42 1.40 3.42 7.82
CA PRO A 42 1.48 2.29 8.74
C PRO A 42 2.02 2.76 10.11
N ILE A 43 1.69 2.02 11.17
CA ILE A 43 2.16 2.27 12.54
C ILE A 43 3.70 2.20 12.59
N THR A 44 4.29 1.27 11.85
CA THR A 44 5.74 1.14 11.70
C THR A 44 6.08 0.90 10.24
N ALA A 45 7.25 1.37 9.81
CA ALA A 45 7.73 1.13 8.45
C ALA A 45 7.91 -0.38 8.15
N SER A 46 8.03 -1.24 9.16
CA SER A 46 8.30 -2.67 9.00
C SER A 46 7.06 -3.58 9.06
N LYS A 47 5.87 -3.06 9.37
CA LYS A 47 4.66 -3.88 9.55
C LYS A 47 3.45 -3.26 8.84
N VAL A 48 2.71 -4.09 8.11
CA VAL A 48 1.46 -3.69 7.43
C VAL A 48 0.33 -3.63 8.45
N GLU A 49 0.40 -2.64 9.34
CA GLU A 49 -0.59 -2.38 10.37
C GLU A 49 -0.88 -0.88 10.39
N PHE A 50 -2.16 -0.50 10.43
CA PHE A 50 -2.62 0.88 10.41
C PHE A 50 -3.42 1.15 11.69
N ALA A 51 -3.18 2.27 12.35
CA ALA A 51 -3.92 2.70 13.54
C ALA A 51 -5.31 3.27 13.16
N VAL A 52 -6.10 2.49 12.41
CA VAL A 52 -7.41 2.87 11.90
C VAL A 52 -8.40 1.77 12.23
N SER A 53 -9.54 2.14 12.82
CA SER A 53 -10.58 1.17 13.18
C SER A 53 -11.19 0.52 11.94
N ARG A 54 -11.76 -0.68 12.09
CA ARG A 54 -12.48 -1.36 11.00
C ARG A 54 -13.62 -0.51 10.44
N VAL A 55 -14.31 0.26 11.29
CA VAL A 55 -15.40 1.15 10.88
C VAL A 55 -14.86 2.22 9.94
N GLN A 56 -13.83 2.97 10.35
CA GLN A 56 -13.27 4.04 9.52
C GLN A 56 -12.68 3.49 8.21
N MET A 57 -12.01 2.33 8.26
CA MET A 57 -11.51 1.66 7.05
C MET A 57 -12.64 1.26 6.07
N ASN A 58 -13.78 0.77 6.58
CA ASN A 58 -14.92 0.42 5.74
C ASN A 58 -15.50 1.66 5.05
N PHE A 59 -15.61 2.79 5.74
CA PHE A 59 -16.10 4.04 5.14
C PHE A 59 -15.12 4.58 4.09
N LEU A 60 -13.81 4.56 4.37
CA LEU A 60 -12.80 4.90 3.36
C LEU A 60 -12.95 4.03 2.11
N HIS A 61 -13.14 2.72 2.26
CA HIS A 61 -13.37 1.83 1.13
C HIS A 61 -14.65 2.17 0.35
N LEU A 62 -15.77 2.40 1.04
CA LEU A 62 -17.06 2.72 0.42
C LEU A 62 -17.03 4.05 -0.35
N LEU A 63 -16.35 5.05 0.20
CA LEU A 63 -16.27 6.40 -0.34
C LEU A 63 -15.23 6.53 -1.45
N SER A 64 -14.39 5.51 -1.66
CA SER A 64 -13.29 5.58 -2.64
C SER A 64 -13.65 4.96 -3.99
N SER A 65 -13.08 5.50 -5.06
CA SER A 65 -13.10 4.93 -6.41
C SER A 65 -11.90 4.02 -6.66
N GLU A 66 -10.76 4.36 -6.07
CA GLU A 66 -9.49 3.67 -6.24
C GLU A 66 -8.74 3.58 -4.91
N VAL A 67 -8.04 2.47 -4.73
CA VAL A 67 -7.14 2.23 -3.60
C VAL A 67 -5.85 1.63 -4.11
N THR A 68 -4.73 2.28 -3.78
CA THR A 68 -3.40 1.86 -4.19
C THR A 68 -2.52 1.69 -2.95
N GLN A 69 -1.87 0.53 -2.87
CA GLN A 69 -0.91 0.21 -1.83
C GLN A 69 0.34 -0.35 -2.47
N HIS A 70 1.47 0.31 -2.25
CA HIS A 70 2.78 -0.19 -2.68
C HIS A 70 3.44 -0.93 -1.52
N ILE A 71 3.95 -2.14 -1.81
CA ILE A 71 4.61 -2.98 -0.81
C ILE A 71 5.97 -3.37 -1.36
N THR A 72 7.03 -2.99 -0.65
CA THR A 72 8.41 -3.36 -1.01
C THR A 72 8.85 -4.55 -0.16
N ILE A 73 9.13 -5.66 -0.83
CA ILE A 73 9.65 -6.86 -0.19
C ILE A 73 11.16 -6.88 -0.35
N HIS A 74 11.86 -6.86 0.79
CA HIS A 74 13.29 -7.11 0.81
C HIS A 74 13.55 -8.60 1.05
N CYS A 75 14.51 -9.15 0.32
CA CYS A 75 14.83 -10.57 0.27
C CYS A 75 16.34 -10.78 0.44
N LEU A 76 16.73 -11.90 1.04
CA LEU A 76 18.12 -12.34 1.11
C LEU A 76 18.21 -13.79 0.64
N ASN A 77 18.91 -14.02 -0.46
CA ASN A 77 19.13 -15.35 -1.05
C ASN A 77 17.84 -16.18 -1.22
N MET A 78 16.72 -15.52 -1.52
CA MET A 78 15.42 -16.17 -1.73
C MET A 78 14.67 -15.54 -2.90
N THR A 79 14.00 -16.38 -3.68
CA THR A 79 13.08 -15.95 -4.75
C THR A 79 11.69 -15.69 -4.16
N VAL A 80 11.11 -14.51 -4.44
CA VAL A 80 9.80 -14.11 -3.91
C VAL A 80 8.70 -13.99 -4.97
N TRP A 81 9.06 -13.92 -6.25
CA TRP A 81 8.08 -13.78 -7.33
C TRP A 81 8.34 -14.76 -8.48
N GLN A 82 9.46 -14.62 -9.19
CA GLN A 82 9.85 -15.51 -10.29
C GLN A 82 11.17 -16.22 -10.02
N GLU A 83 11.34 -17.39 -10.63
CA GLU A 83 12.55 -18.21 -10.55
C GLU A 83 13.37 -18.11 -11.83
N GLY A 84 14.67 -17.87 -11.70
CA GLY A 84 15.63 -17.83 -12.82
C GLY A 84 15.40 -16.69 -13.82
N THR A 85 15.92 -16.88 -15.05
CA THR A 85 15.82 -15.93 -16.16
C THR A 85 14.54 -16.10 -17.00
N GLY A 86 13.75 -17.15 -16.74
CA GLY A 86 12.46 -17.39 -17.39
C GLY A 86 11.28 -16.70 -16.70
N GLN A 87 10.07 -16.83 -17.27
CA GLN A 87 8.79 -16.40 -16.66
C GLN A 87 8.21 -17.47 -15.71
N THR A 88 9.03 -18.39 -15.24
CA THR A 88 8.60 -19.45 -14.32
C THR A 88 8.34 -18.87 -12.94
N LEU A 89 7.14 -19.11 -12.42
CA LEU A 89 6.74 -18.64 -11.10
C LEU A 89 7.51 -19.38 -10.00
N ALA A 90 7.91 -18.68 -8.96
CA ALA A 90 8.56 -19.30 -7.81
C ALA A 90 7.58 -20.26 -7.11
N LYS A 91 8.05 -21.47 -6.76
CA LYS A 91 7.24 -22.48 -6.04
C LYS A 91 6.65 -21.97 -4.71
N ARG A 92 7.28 -20.95 -4.12
CA ARG A 92 6.84 -20.28 -2.88
C ARG A 92 6.73 -18.77 -3.10
N ALA A 93 6.14 -18.36 -4.23
CA ALA A 93 5.85 -16.96 -4.49
C ALA A 93 5.04 -16.35 -3.34
N VAL A 94 5.33 -15.09 -3.04
CA VAL A 94 4.65 -14.36 -1.98
C VAL A 94 3.18 -14.16 -2.35
N ARG A 95 2.33 -14.21 -1.33
CA ARG A 95 0.89 -14.00 -1.45
C ARG A 95 0.46 -12.92 -0.47
N PHE A 96 -0.41 -12.03 -0.91
CA PHE A 96 -0.91 -10.94 -0.10
C PHE A 96 -2.39 -11.16 0.19
N ARG A 97 -2.78 -11.04 1.45
CA ARG A 97 -4.18 -11.07 1.84
C ARG A 97 -4.68 -9.66 2.03
N ALA A 98 -5.65 -9.25 1.22
CA ALA A 98 -6.33 -7.98 1.37
C ALA A 98 -7.27 -7.99 2.59
N TRP A 99 -7.67 -6.80 3.02
CA TRP A 99 -8.56 -6.58 4.17
C TRP A 99 -9.93 -7.25 4.02
N ASN A 100 -10.43 -7.41 2.80
CA ASN A 100 -11.67 -8.11 2.46
C ASN A 100 -11.50 -9.64 2.36
N GLY A 101 -10.30 -10.16 2.62
CA GLY A 101 -9.98 -11.58 2.55
C GLY A 101 -9.53 -12.09 1.18
N GLN A 102 -9.57 -11.27 0.13
CA GLN A 102 -9.05 -11.66 -1.19
C GLN A 102 -7.54 -11.91 -1.14
N ILE A 103 -7.08 -12.87 -1.95
CA ILE A 103 -5.66 -13.23 -2.04
C ILE A 103 -5.12 -12.76 -3.38
N PHE A 104 -4.04 -11.99 -3.31
CA PHE A 104 -3.25 -11.56 -4.46
C PHE A 104 -2.01 -12.44 -4.57
N GLU A 105 -1.84 -13.13 -5.69
CA GLU A 105 -0.77 -14.11 -5.86
C GLU A 105 -0.30 -14.22 -7.32
N ALA A 106 0.91 -14.77 -7.49
CA ALA A 106 1.47 -14.98 -8.80
C ALA A 106 0.66 -16.04 -9.57
N GLY A 107 0.08 -15.66 -10.71
CA GLY A 107 -0.73 -16.56 -11.55
C GLY A 107 -2.18 -16.76 -11.09
N GLY A 108 -2.60 -16.11 -9.99
CA GLY A 108 -3.99 -16.11 -9.54
C GLY A 108 -4.89 -15.15 -10.31
N GLN A 109 -6.19 -15.18 -10.01
CA GLN A 109 -7.18 -14.25 -10.58
C GLN A 109 -6.86 -12.79 -10.22
N PHE A 110 -6.45 -12.54 -8.97
CA PHE A 110 -6.00 -11.24 -8.51
C PHE A 110 -4.48 -11.22 -8.55
N ARG A 111 -3.92 -10.74 -9.66
CA ARG A 111 -2.47 -10.61 -9.82
C ARG A 111 -2.04 -9.19 -9.47
N PRO A 112 -1.13 -8.99 -8.50
CA PRO A 112 -0.57 -7.68 -8.22
C PRO A 112 0.34 -7.21 -9.36
N GLU A 113 0.40 -5.90 -9.54
CA GLU A 113 1.41 -5.28 -10.39
C GLU A 113 2.77 -5.35 -9.71
N VAL A 114 3.79 -5.82 -10.43
CA VAL A 114 5.17 -5.90 -9.93
C VAL A 114 6.02 -4.95 -10.74
N SER A 115 6.35 -3.81 -10.13
CA SER A 115 7.18 -2.79 -10.75
C SER A 115 8.63 -3.24 -10.94
N MET A 116 9.19 -3.99 -9.99
CA MET A 116 10.56 -4.51 -10.04
C MET A 116 10.72 -5.82 -9.24
N ASP A 117 11.39 -6.83 -9.82
CA ASP A 117 11.79 -8.06 -9.12
C ASP A 117 13.32 -8.19 -9.09
N GLY A 118 13.93 -7.70 -8.01
CA GLY A 118 15.37 -7.80 -7.74
C GLY A 118 15.78 -9.05 -6.96
N CYS A 119 14.84 -9.95 -6.65
CA CYS A 119 15.04 -11.08 -5.75
C CYS A 119 15.33 -12.40 -6.47
N LYS A 120 15.58 -12.34 -7.78
CA LYS A 120 15.95 -13.51 -8.58
C LYS A 120 17.36 -13.97 -8.16
N VAL A 121 17.43 -15.14 -7.55
CA VAL A 121 18.71 -15.73 -7.14
C VAL A 121 19.30 -16.45 -8.36
N THR A 122 20.45 -15.97 -8.84
CA THR A 122 21.29 -16.68 -9.80
C THR A 122 22.54 -17.20 -9.09
N PRO A 123 23.03 -18.42 -9.42
CA PRO A 123 24.29 -18.91 -8.87
C PRO A 123 25.44 -17.93 -9.18
N GLY A 124 26.15 -17.46 -8.15
CA GLY A 124 27.30 -16.56 -8.30
C GLY A 124 27.01 -15.05 -8.19
N ALA A 125 25.75 -14.64 -7.96
CA ALA A 125 25.45 -13.23 -7.68
C ALA A 125 26.00 -12.80 -6.29
N PRO A 126 26.58 -11.58 -6.17
CA PRO A 126 27.08 -11.09 -4.89
C PRO A 126 25.93 -10.96 -3.87
N HIS A 127 26.22 -11.29 -2.61
CA HIS A 127 25.30 -11.10 -1.49
C HIS A 127 24.94 -9.61 -1.38
N ARG A 128 23.66 -9.28 -1.61
CA ARG A 128 23.17 -7.92 -1.38
C ARG A 128 22.88 -7.73 0.13
N PRO A 129 23.21 -6.58 0.71
CA PRO A 129 23.00 -6.35 2.14
C PRO A 129 21.52 -6.42 2.51
N LEU A 130 21.24 -6.92 3.73
CA LEU A 130 19.92 -6.89 4.35
C LEU A 130 19.45 -5.43 4.46
N MET A 131 18.30 -5.16 3.85
CA MET A 131 17.54 -3.92 4.03
C MET A 131 16.21 -4.29 4.69
N HIS A 132 15.77 -3.48 5.66
CA HIS A 132 14.52 -3.72 6.36
C HIS A 132 13.33 -3.50 5.42
N GLY A 133 12.31 -4.37 5.52
CA GLY A 133 11.00 -4.21 4.87
C GLY A 133 10.45 -2.80 5.06
N GLN A 134 10.14 -2.08 3.96
CA GLN A 134 9.41 -0.82 4.02
C GLN A 134 7.99 -1.01 3.49
N VAL A 135 7.03 -0.87 4.39
CA VAL A 135 5.61 -0.73 4.08
C VAL A 135 5.35 0.72 3.72
N GLU A 136 4.87 0.96 2.51
CA GLU A 136 4.52 2.30 2.08
C GLU A 136 3.09 2.67 2.52
N LYS A 137 2.69 3.89 2.19
CA LYS A 137 1.35 4.39 2.52
C LYS A 137 0.28 3.63 1.72
N MET A 138 -0.90 3.46 2.32
CA MET A 138 -2.10 2.99 1.62
C MET A 138 -2.93 4.21 1.23
N CYS A 139 -3.09 4.45 -0.06
CA CYS A 139 -3.68 5.67 -0.60
C CYS A 139 -5.04 5.40 -1.25
N PHE A 140 -5.96 6.32 -1.01
CA PHE A 140 -7.37 6.26 -1.41
C PHE A 140 -7.70 7.50 -2.24
N ILE A 141 -8.43 7.32 -3.34
CA ILE A 141 -9.05 8.41 -4.09
C ILE A 141 -10.54 8.41 -3.73
N ILE A 142 -10.95 9.45 -2.99
CA ILE A 142 -12.33 9.61 -2.51
C ILE A 142 -13.18 10.22 -3.63
N LYS A 143 -14.41 9.71 -3.82
CA LYS A 143 -15.38 10.16 -4.83
C LYS A 143 -16.01 11.51 -4.51
#